data_AF-A0A914ZH73-F1
#
_entry.id   AF-A0A914ZH73-F1
#
_cell.length_a   1.000
_cell.length_b   1.000
_cell.length_c   1.000
_cell.angle_alpha   90.00
_cell.angle_beta   90.00
_cell.angle_gamma   90.00
#
_symmetry.space_group_name_H-M   'P 1'
#
loop_
_entity.id
_entity.type
_entity.pdbx_description
1 polymer ?
#
loop_
_entity_poly.entity_id
_entity_poly.type
_entity_poly.pdbx_seq_one_letter_code
_entity_poly.pdbx_strand_id
1 'polypeptide(L)'
;MHVLGYNIVGDGTPQAFIPILTGKTEVELPLTRKRFSNANFVDVVYPFVWRNFSDAGYITLYGEDAASIGTFTYRLKGFKNQPTDHYTRTFFQKAEGMLKSMNCLGSIPLHKEWFRYMGEFMLRYDKSIPKFLLAFHSLLSHDNINLVQVADADTAEHLRKLHKSGAFDNALVIVMADHGHRFAQFRGTHQGQLEERLPFFAIALPKRFRESKRGKVAWENLKENKGRLTTPFDIHATLLNVLHWPTEDKLKTPGKTSQRSLSLFTPIPLSRTCAQAGIEPHWCICLNWESAMESDEQLNVTHMLARAIVQTLNSFTKPERKLCARLKLASVESSQRLVPHSSLLKYKNVKDVDGFVPDLAGATKAAFAHYQIKFKTTPGNAIYEATVKYDMRSNTVTVDMMAISHVNKYGDTPHCIIDKNYFLAAYCVCYDRV
;
A
#
# COMPACT_ATOMS: atom_id res chain seq x y z
N MET A 1 -10.80 9.82 1.92
CA MET A 1 -9.50 9.85 2.63
C MET A 1 -8.63 8.77 2.01
N HIS A 2 -7.41 9.10 1.58
CA HIS A 2 -6.44 8.13 1.07
C HIS A 2 -5.83 7.33 2.24
N VAL A 3 -5.85 6.00 2.17
CA VAL A 3 -5.27 5.06 3.14
C VAL A 3 -3.92 4.57 2.56
N LEU A 4 -2.83 4.99 3.20
CA LEU A 4 -1.46 4.81 2.69
C LEU A 4 -0.86 3.44 3.00
N GLY A 5 -1.38 2.75 4.02
CA GLY A 5 -0.85 1.45 4.45
C GLY A 5 -1.54 0.23 3.83
N TYR A 6 -2.34 0.41 2.77
CA TYR A 6 -2.99 -0.69 2.07
C TYR A 6 -1.99 -1.50 1.24
N ASN A 7 -1.92 -2.80 1.48
CA ASN A 7 -1.04 -3.75 0.81
C ASN A 7 -1.88 -4.86 0.17
N ILE A 8 -1.56 -5.24 -1.07
CA ILE A 8 -2.18 -6.40 -1.73
C ILE A 8 -1.80 -7.71 -1.02
N VAL A 9 -2.51 -8.80 -1.29
CA VAL A 9 -2.20 -10.12 -0.68
C VAL A 9 -1.83 -11.18 -1.70
N GLY A 10 -1.75 -10.82 -2.98
CA GLY A 10 -1.41 -11.75 -4.03
C GLY A 10 -1.43 -11.14 -5.42
N ASP A 11 -1.19 -12.00 -6.41
CA ASP A 11 -0.98 -11.61 -7.81
C ASP A 11 -2.29 -11.42 -8.58
N GLY A 12 -2.62 -10.17 -8.93
CA GLY A 12 -3.72 -9.86 -9.83
C GLY A 12 -5.09 -9.70 -9.17
N THR A 13 -6.10 -9.43 -10.00
CA THR A 13 -7.46 -9.05 -9.58
C THR A 13 -8.18 -10.05 -8.66
N PRO A 14 -8.15 -11.38 -8.90
CA PRO A 14 -8.86 -12.30 -8.02
C PRO A 14 -8.28 -12.31 -6.60
N GLN A 15 -6.99 -12.06 -6.45
CA GLN A 15 -6.29 -11.99 -5.18
C GLN A 15 -6.60 -10.67 -4.42
N ALA A 16 -7.21 -9.68 -5.08
CA ALA A 16 -7.83 -8.54 -4.43
C ALA A 16 -9.31 -8.82 -4.09
N PHE A 17 -10.12 -9.23 -5.09
CA PHE A 17 -11.56 -9.33 -4.91
C PHE A 17 -12.04 -10.57 -4.14
N ILE A 18 -11.38 -11.74 -4.26
CA ILE A 18 -11.77 -12.92 -3.46
C ILE A 18 -11.64 -12.60 -1.96
N PRO A 19 -10.52 -12.05 -1.46
CA PRO A 19 -10.42 -11.64 -0.06
C PRO A 19 -11.41 -10.55 0.35
N ILE A 20 -11.63 -9.51 -0.47
CA ILE A 20 -12.62 -8.44 -0.18
C ILE A 20 -14.03 -9.05 -0.03
N LEU A 21 -14.37 -9.97 -0.91
CA LEU A 21 -15.74 -10.45 -1.02
C LEU A 21 -16.00 -11.69 -0.16
N THR A 22 -15.00 -12.42 0.29
CA THR A 22 -15.21 -13.68 1.05
C THR A 22 -14.46 -13.73 2.38
N GLY A 23 -13.51 -12.83 2.61
CA GLY A 23 -12.60 -12.89 3.76
C GLY A 23 -11.57 -14.03 3.67
N LYS A 24 -11.51 -14.74 2.54
CA LYS A 24 -10.66 -15.91 2.29
C LYS A 24 -9.74 -15.70 1.09
N THR A 25 -8.65 -16.45 1.03
CA THR A 25 -7.87 -16.61 -0.21
C THR A 25 -8.56 -17.62 -1.12
N GLU A 26 -8.19 -17.67 -2.39
CA GLU A 26 -8.72 -18.69 -3.30
C GLU A 26 -8.41 -20.11 -2.83
N VAL A 27 -7.20 -20.34 -2.30
CA VAL A 27 -6.75 -21.68 -1.87
C VAL A 27 -7.43 -22.16 -0.59
N GLU A 28 -8.03 -21.25 0.18
CA GLU A 28 -8.87 -21.58 1.35
C GLU A 28 -10.30 -21.97 0.95
N LEU A 29 -10.69 -21.73 -0.30
CA LEU A 29 -12.04 -21.98 -0.79
C LEU A 29 -12.08 -23.23 -1.68
N PRO A 30 -13.28 -23.83 -1.90
CA PRO A 30 -13.40 -24.98 -2.79
C PRO A 30 -12.93 -24.67 -4.21
N LEU A 31 -12.45 -25.71 -4.91
CA LEU A 31 -11.87 -25.58 -6.25
C LEU A 31 -12.88 -25.03 -7.27
N THR A 32 -12.55 -23.90 -7.91
CA THR A 32 -13.37 -23.25 -8.95
C THR A 32 -12.61 -22.98 -10.25
N ARG A 33 -11.32 -23.32 -10.33
CA ARG A 33 -10.48 -23.13 -11.53
C ARG A 33 -10.96 -24.02 -12.68
N LYS A 34 -11.40 -23.43 -13.79
CA LYS A 34 -12.10 -24.15 -14.88
C LYS A 34 -11.27 -25.21 -15.61
N ARG A 35 -9.95 -25.20 -15.43
CA ARG A 35 -9.03 -26.20 -15.98
C ARG A 35 -9.17 -27.58 -15.32
N PHE A 36 -9.76 -27.65 -14.14
CA PHE A 36 -10.04 -28.91 -13.46
C PHE A 36 -11.48 -29.37 -13.75
N SER A 37 -11.64 -30.64 -14.12
CA SER A 37 -12.95 -31.22 -14.48
C SER A 37 -13.98 -31.16 -13.35
N ASN A 38 -13.52 -31.29 -12.09
CA ASN A 38 -14.35 -31.23 -10.88
C ASN A 38 -14.51 -29.81 -10.30
N ALA A 39 -14.17 -28.77 -11.05
CA ALA A 39 -14.33 -27.39 -10.58
C ALA A 39 -15.80 -27.04 -10.30
N ASN A 40 -16.03 -26.22 -9.27
CA ASN A 40 -17.33 -25.68 -8.91
C ASN A 40 -17.53 -24.28 -9.50
N PHE A 41 -18.78 -23.83 -9.60
CA PHE A 41 -19.10 -22.44 -9.92
C PHE A 41 -18.91 -21.57 -8.68
N VAL A 42 -18.40 -20.35 -8.85
CA VAL A 42 -18.02 -19.51 -7.71
C VAL A 42 -19.23 -19.12 -6.85
N ASP A 43 -20.40 -18.88 -7.43
CA ASP A 43 -21.63 -18.63 -6.65
C ASP A 43 -22.04 -19.84 -5.82
N VAL A 44 -21.77 -21.06 -6.26
CA VAL A 44 -22.21 -22.24 -5.52
C VAL A 44 -21.40 -22.42 -4.23
N VAL A 45 -20.10 -22.11 -4.26
CA VAL A 45 -19.17 -22.47 -3.19
C VAL A 45 -18.53 -21.28 -2.45
N TYR A 46 -18.54 -20.07 -3.01
CA TYR A 46 -17.93 -18.91 -2.36
C TYR A 46 -18.96 -18.15 -1.52
N PRO A 47 -18.62 -17.78 -0.27
CA PRO A 47 -19.49 -17.01 0.60
C PRO A 47 -19.36 -15.50 0.30
N PHE A 48 -19.80 -15.08 -0.89
CA PHE A 48 -19.69 -13.70 -1.30
C PHE A 48 -20.52 -12.75 -0.41
N VAL A 49 -19.88 -11.69 0.09
CA VAL A 49 -20.45 -10.72 1.03
C VAL A 49 -21.65 -9.98 0.48
N TRP A 50 -21.74 -9.81 -0.85
CA TRP A 50 -22.92 -9.21 -1.47
C TRP A 50 -24.19 -10.01 -1.21
N ARG A 51 -24.11 -11.31 -0.88
CA ARG A 51 -25.26 -12.09 -0.44
C ARG A 51 -25.77 -11.62 0.91
N ASN A 52 -24.87 -11.34 1.85
CA ASN A 52 -25.26 -10.76 3.14
C ASN A 52 -25.95 -9.40 2.96
N PHE A 53 -25.52 -8.60 1.99
CA PHE A 53 -26.20 -7.34 1.65
C PHE A 53 -27.57 -7.60 1.00
N SER A 54 -27.65 -8.53 0.05
CA SER A 54 -28.91 -8.94 -0.58
C SER A 54 -29.92 -9.44 0.46
N ASP A 55 -29.50 -10.31 1.38
CA ASP A 55 -30.33 -10.85 2.47
C ASP A 55 -30.81 -9.74 3.42
N ALA A 56 -30.04 -8.66 3.56
CA ALA A 56 -30.39 -7.46 4.30
C ALA A 56 -31.27 -6.47 3.49
N GLY A 57 -31.73 -6.85 2.30
CA GLY A 57 -32.64 -6.06 1.46
C GLY A 57 -31.95 -5.01 0.57
N TYR A 58 -30.63 -5.11 0.38
CA TYR A 58 -29.91 -4.23 -0.55
C TYR A 58 -30.16 -4.68 -1.99
N ILE A 59 -30.37 -3.72 -2.88
CA ILE A 59 -30.22 -3.96 -4.32
C ILE A 59 -28.73 -4.03 -4.64
N THR A 60 -28.32 -5.07 -5.34
CA THR A 60 -26.91 -5.41 -5.57
C THR A 60 -26.52 -5.27 -7.05
N LEU A 61 -25.32 -4.76 -7.30
CA LEU A 61 -24.73 -4.70 -8.64
C LEU A 61 -23.28 -5.18 -8.58
N TYR A 62 -22.97 -6.15 -9.44
CA TYR A 62 -21.61 -6.55 -9.78
C TYR A 62 -21.38 -6.37 -11.28
N GLY A 63 -20.34 -5.63 -11.67
CA GLY A 63 -20.05 -5.44 -13.08
C GLY A 63 -18.59 -5.10 -13.35
N GLU A 64 -18.14 -5.52 -14.54
CA GLU A 64 -16.80 -5.30 -15.06
C GLU A 64 -16.94 -4.91 -16.54
N ASP A 65 -16.07 -4.03 -17.04
CA ASP A 65 -16.11 -3.55 -18.42
C ASP A 65 -15.37 -4.42 -19.44
N ALA A 66 -14.91 -5.61 -19.03
CA ALA A 66 -14.23 -6.59 -19.88
C ALA A 66 -14.71 -8.01 -19.56
N ALA A 67 -15.57 -8.59 -20.40
CA ALA A 67 -16.15 -9.90 -20.15
C ALA A 67 -15.19 -11.05 -20.51
N SER A 68 -14.33 -10.85 -21.49
CA SER A 68 -13.32 -11.81 -21.96
C SER A 68 -12.25 -12.13 -20.90
N ILE A 69 -11.89 -11.13 -20.08
CA ILE A 69 -10.90 -11.22 -19.00
C ILE A 69 -11.50 -10.99 -17.61
N GLY A 70 -12.82 -11.18 -17.45
CA GLY A 70 -13.52 -10.91 -16.19
C GLY A 70 -12.98 -11.72 -15.00
N THR A 71 -12.92 -11.10 -13.83
CA THR A 71 -12.26 -11.60 -12.61
C THR A 71 -12.59 -13.06 -12.30
N PHE A 72 -13.89 -13.41 -12.28
CA PHE A 72 -14.36 -14.75 -11.93
C PHE A 72 -14.66 -15.64 -13.13
N THR A 73 -14.46 -15.16 -14.37
CA THR A 73 -14.82 -15.92 -15.59
C THR A 73 -13.65 -16.19 -16.52
N TYR A 74 -12.52 -15.49 -16.34
CA TYR A 74 -11.32 -15.71 -17.13
C TYR A 74 -10.68 -17.07 -16.81
N ARG A 75 -10.23 -17.29 -15.57
CA ARG A 75 -9.60 -18.56 -15.14
C ARG A 75 -10.49 -19.45 -14.27
N LEU A 76 -11.50 -18.87 -13.63
CA LEU A 76 -12.46 -19.61 -12.82
C LEU A 76 -13.67 -20.04 -13.66
N LYS A 77 -14.44 -21.00 -13.15
CA LYS A 77 -15.62 -21.59 -13.84
C LYS A 77 -16.74 -20.58 -14.04
N GLY A 78 -16.66 -19.41 -13.41
CA GLY A 78 -17.70 -18.40 -13.44
C GLY A 78 -18.87 -18.74 -12.55
N PHE A 79 -19.97 -18.08 -12.85
CA PHE A 79 -21.20 -18.15 -12.10
C PHE A 79 -22.18 -19.09 -12.79
N LYS A 80 -22.84 -19.97 -12.02
CA LYS A 80 -23.94 -20.80 -12.51
C LYS A 80 -25.21 -19.96 -12.66
N ASN A 81 -25.48 -19.11 -11.66
CA ASN A 81 -26.62 -18.21 -11.62
C ASN A 81 -26.15 -16.76 -11.60
N GLN A 82 -27.04 -15.82 -11.90
CA GLN A 82 -26.73 -14.39 -11.79
C GLN A 82 -26.34 -14.05 -10.33
N PRO A 83 -25.16 -13.44 -10.07
CA PRO A 83 -24.64 -13.29 -8.71
C PRO A 83 -25.24 -12.14 -7.90
N THR A 84 -25.84 -11.16 -8.57
CA THR A 84 -26.39 -9.91 -8.01
C THR A 84 -27.60 -9.48 -8.85
N ASP A 85 -28.42 -8.53 -8.37
CA ASP A 85 -29.61 -8.05 -9.10
C ASP A 85 -29.26 -7.45 -10.46
N HIS A 86 -28.12 -6.75 -10.53
CA HIS A 86 -27.56 -6.20 -11.76
C HIS A 86 -26.20 -6.84 -12.07
N TYR A 87 -26.15 -7.63 -13.15
CA TYR A 87 -24.93 -8.25 -13.63
C TYR A 87 -24.68 -7.94 -15.10
N THR A 88 -23.63 -7.18 -15.40
CA THR A 88 -23.45 -6.53 -16.71
C THR A 88 -22.72 -7.38 -17.75
N ARG A 89 -22.30 -8.58 -17.36
CA ARG A 89 -21.44 -9.42 -18.21
C ARG A 89 -22.06 -9.77 -19.56
N THR A 90 -23.35 -10.07 -19.62
CA THR A 90 -24.02 -10.43 -20.89
C THR A 90 -23.95 -9.31 -21.92
N PHE A 91 -24.10 -8.06 -21.47
CA PHE A 91 -23.93 -6.88 -22.31
C PHE A 91 -22.50 -6.80 -22.86
N PHE A 92 -21.48 -6.88 -22.00
CA PHE A 92 -20.09 -6.76 -22.42
C PHE A 92 -19.64 -7.94 -23.30
N GLN A 93 -20.11 -9.16 -23.06
CA GLN A 93 -19.86 -10.30 -23.97
C GLN A 93 -20.41 -10.02 -25.38
N LYS A 94 -21.62 -9.46 -25.46
CA LYS A 94 -22.23 -9.14 -26.75
C LYS A 94 -21.48 -7.99 -27.45
N ALA A 95 -21.09 -6.96 -26.69
CA ALA A 95 -20.31 -5.84 -27.20
C ALA A 95 -18.95 -6.29 -27.75
N GLU A 96 -18.20 -7.09 -26.98
CA GLU A 96 -16.90 -7.66 -27.40
C GLU A 96 -17.01 -8.51 -28.67
N GLY A 97 -18.12 -9.25 -28.84
CA GLY A 97 -18.36 -10.05 -30.04
C GLY A 97 -18.81 -9.26 -31.28
N MET A 98 -19.29 -8.02 -31.10
CA MET A 98 -19.81 -7.19 -32.17
C MET A 98 -18.84 -6.08 -32.60
N LEU A 99 -18.06 -5.56 -31.67
CA LEU A 99 -17.20 -4.39 -31.88
C LEU A 99 -15.78 -4.83 -32.19
N LYS A 100 -15.14 -4.16 -33.15
CA LYS A 100 -13.71 -4.39 -33.46
C LYS A 100 -12.78 -3.90 -32.35
N SER A 101 -13.23 -2.95 -31.53
CA SER A 101 -12.48 -2.36 -30.43
C SER A 101 -13.45 -1.98 -29.32
N MET A 102 -13.03 -2.21 -28.07
CA MET A 102 -13.77 -1.83 -26.86
C MET A 102 -13.42 -0.43 -26.35
N ASN A 103 -12.71 0.38 -27.13
CA ASN A 103 -12.40 1.76 -26.73
C ASN A 103 -13.66 2.64 -26.67
N CYS A 104 -14.63 2.38 -27.56
CA CYS A 104 -15.89 3.12 -27.65
C CYS A 104 -17.08 2.17 -27.83
N LEU A 105 -18.22 2.54 -27.26
CA LEU A 105 -19.53 1.98 -27.58
C LEU A 105 -20.23 2.95 -28.55
N GLY A 106 -20.14 2.67 -29.85
CA GLY A 106 -20.54 3.63 -30.89
C GLY A 106 -19.61 4.85 -30.88
N SER A 107 -20.18 6.05 -30.74
CA SER A 107 -19.43 7.32 -30.67
C SER A 107 -19.01 7.72 -29.26
N ILE A 108 -19.33 6.93 -28.24
CA ILE A 108 -19.09 7.28 -26.83
C ILE A 108 -17.93 6.43 -26.28
N PRO A 109 -16.90 7.03 -25.67
CA PRO A 109 -15.85 6.26 -25.00
C PRO A 109 -16.45 5.31 -23.96
N LEU A 110 -15.99 4.05 -23.97
CA LEU A 110 -16.62 2.98 -23.20
C LEU A 110 -16.67 3.30 -21.70
N HIS A 111 -15.59 3.87 -21.15
CA HIS A 111 -15.52 4.21 -19.72
C HIS A 111 -16.58 5.22 -19.30
N LYS A 112 -17.00 6.13 -20.21
CA LYS A 112 -18.05 7.12 -19.93
C LYS A 112 -19.43 6.48 -19.89
N GLU A 113 -19.70 5.52 -20.79
CA GLU A 113 -20.93 4.72 -20.71
C GLU A 113 -20.96 3.86 -19.45
N TRP A 114 -19.81 3.32 -19.05
CA TRP A 114 -19.70 2.55 -17.82
C TRP A 114 -19.96 3.40 -16.57
N PHE A 115 -19.35 4.59 -16.48
CA PHE A 115 -19.66 5.58 -15.45
C PHE A 115 -21.14 5.98 -15.45
N ARG A 116 -21.74 6.18 -16.63
CA ARG A 116 -23.17 6.49 -16.73
C ARG A 116 -24.01 5.39 -16.10
N TYR A 117 -23.78 4.13 -16.44
CA TYR A 117 -24.54 3.00 -15.88
C TYR A 117 -24.40 2.90 -14.35
N MET A 118 -23.18 3.03 -13.84
CA MET A 118 -22.90 3.06 -12.40
C MET A 118 -23.63 4.20 -11.70
N GLY A 119 -23.66 5.39 -12.32
CA GLY A 119 -24.34 6.55 -11.78
C GLY A 119 -25.86 6.39 -11.77
N GLU A 120 -26.44 5.87 -12.86
CA GLU A 120 -27.88 5.60 -12.94
C GLU A 120 -28.31 4.59 -11.88
N PHE A 121 -27.53 3.53 -11.62
CA PHE A 121 -27.81 2.60 -10.53
C PHE A 121 -27.90 3.31 -9.17
N MET A 122 -27.01 4.26 -8.89
CA MET A 122 -27.04 5.01 -7.63
C MET A 122 -28.22 5.99 -7.54
N LEU A 123 -28.69 6.52 -8.68
CA LEU A 123 -29.66 7.63 -8.74
C LEU A 123 -31.11 7.21 -9.00
N ARG A 124 -31.36 6.06 -9.63
CA ARG A 124 -32.71 5.65 -10.09
C ARG A 124 -33.58 5.03 -9.00
N TYR A 125 -32.97 4.34 -8.05
CA TYR A 125 -33.69 3.82 -6.89
C TYR A 125 -34.02 4.96 -5.93
N ASP A 126 -35.15 4.83 -5.25
CA ASP A 126 -35.52 5.72 -4.15
C ASP A 126 -34.37 5.80 -3.11
N LYS A 127 -34.20 6.97 -2.49
CA LYS A 127 -33.11 7.22 -1.53
C LYS A 127 -33.18 6.33 -0.29
N SER A 128 -34.36 5.81 0.06
CA SER A 128 -34.56 4.88 1.17
C SER A 128 -34.11 3.45 0.86
N ILE A 129 -33.93 3.09 -0.42
CA ILE A 129 -33.53 1.75 -0.82
C ILE A 129 -32.00 1.60 -0.67
N PRO A 130 -31.53 0.66 0.16
CA PRO A 130 -30.10 0.43 0.32
C PRO A 130 -29.50 -0.27 -0.90
N LYS A 131 -28.24 0.06 -1.21
CA LYS A 131 -27.56 -0.35 -2.46
C LYS A 131 -26.15 -0.85 -2.18
N PHE A 132 -25.77 -1.95 -2.81
CA PHE A 132 -24.40 -2.46 -2.82
C PHE A 132 -23.89 -2.46 -4.27
N LEU A 133 -22.86 -1.66 -4.55
CA LEU A 133 -22.28 -1.51 -5.89
C LEU A 133 -20.82 -1.95 -5.84
N LEU A 134 -20.48 -2.98 -6.64
CA LEU A 134 -19.10 -3.25 -7.06
C LEU A 134 -19.02 -3.10 -8.57
N ALA A 135 -18.37 -2.03 -9.03
CA ALA A 135 -18.15 -1.75 -10.43
C ALA A 135 -16.64 -1.61 -10.68
N PHE A 136 -16.12 -2.49 -11.54
CA PHE A 136 -14.69 -2.58 -11.82
C PHE A 136 -14.39 -2.06 -13.23
N HIS A 137 -13.26 -1.35 -13.35
CA HIS A 137 -12.74 -0.81 -14.59
C HIS A 137 -11.47 -1.56 -14.94
N SER A 138 -11.54 -2.44 -15.93
CA SER A 138 -10.44 -3.31 -16.33
C SER A 138 -9.64 -2.69 -17.48
N LEU A 139 -10.32 -2.24 -18.55
CA LEU A 139 -9.67 -2.05 -19.86
C LEU A 139 -8.57 -0.98 -19.89
N LEU A 140 -8.82 0.20 -19.32
CA LEU A 140 -7.90 1.34 -19.45
C LEU A 140 -6.60 1.18 -18.67
N SER A 141 -6.56 0.36 -17.62
CA SER A 141 -5.39 0.19 -16.76
C SER A 141 -4.67 -1.14 -16.94
N HIS A 142 -5.28 -2.11 -17.64
CA HIS A 142 -4.79 -3.49 -17.68
C HIS A 142 -3.38 -3.59 -18.31
N ASP A 143 -3.23 -3.17 -19.58
CA ASP A 143 -2.00 -3.41 -20.34
C ASP A 143 -1.08 -2.20 -20.46
N ASN A 144 -1.62 -0.98 -20.35
CA ASN A 144 -0.86 0.26 -20.56
C ASN A 144 -1.22 1.32 -19.53
N ILE A 145 -0.28 1.60 -18.63
CA ILE A 145 -0.44 2.61 -17.57
C ILE A 145 -0.76 4.01 -18.10
N ASN A 146 -0.34 4.34 -19.33
CA ASN A 146 -0.57 5.67 -19.91
C ASN A 146 -2.03 5.89 -20.33
N LEU A 147 -2.81 4.82 -20.55
CA LEU A 147 -4.23 4.95 -20.94
C LEU A 147 -5.12 5.39 -19.77
N VAL A 148 -4.66 5.22 -18.53
CA VAL A 148 -5.40 5.65 -17.33
C VAL A 148 -5.65 7.17 -17.34
N GLN A 149 -4.72 7.96 -17.90
CA GLN A 149 -4.86 9.41 -18.03
C GLN A 149 -6.13 9.82 -18.82
N VAL A 150 -6.58 8.98 -19.75
CA VAL A 150 -7.78 9.24 -20.57
C VAL A 150 -9.04 9.31 -19.70
N ALA A 151 -9.09 8.57 -18.59
CA ALA A 151 -10.23 8.55 -17.69
C ALA A 151 -10.10 9.49 -16.48
N ASP A 152 -8.97 10.18 -16.28
CA ASP A 152 -8.70 10.94 -15.05
C ASP A 152 -9.76 12.03 -14.79
N ALA A 153 -9.93 12.95 -15.76
CA ALA A 153 -10.91 14.03 -15.67
C ALA A 153 -12.35 13.51 -15.62
N ASP A 154 -12.68 12.47 -16.39
CA ASP A 154 -14.02 11.88 -16.42
C ASP A 154 -14.36 11.16 -15.10
N THR A 155 -13.38 10.51 -14.46
CA THR A 155 -13.53 9.87 -13.15
C THR A 155 -13.81 10.90 -12.06
N ALA A 156 -12.99 11.95 -12.01
CA ALA A 156 -13.19 13.05 -11.06
C ALA A 156 -14.55 13.71 -11.26
N GLU A 157 -14.96 13.92 -12.50
CA GLU A 157 -16.26 14.48 -12.83
C GLU A 157 -17.42 13.59 -12.40
N HIS A 158 -17.33 12.29 -12.65
CA HIS A 158 -18.36 11.32 -12.27
C HIS A 158 -18.57 11.30 -10.75
N LEU A 159 -17.48 11.21 -9.98
CA LEU A 159 -17.53 11.23 -8.51
C LEU A 159 -18.09 12.57 -7.98
N ARG A 160 -17.72 13.69 -8.60
CA ARG A 160 -18.22 15.03 -8.24
C ARG A 160 -19.71 15.16 -8.52
N LYS A 161 -20.20 14.62 -9.63
CA LYS A 161 -21.64 14.59 -9.95
C LYS A 161 -22.45 13.79 -8.92
N LEU A 162 -21.98 12.59 -8.57
CA LEU A 162 -22.62 11.76 -7.54
C LEU A 162 -22.57 12.40 -6.15
N HIS A 163 -21.50 13.11 -5.82
CA HIS A 163 -21.43 13.88 -4.58
C HIS A 163 -22.46 15.02 -4.57
N LYS A 164 -22.51 15.83 -5.65
CA LYS A 164 -23.43 16.98 -5.75
C LYS A 164 -24.91 16.58 -5.79
N SER A 165 -25.25 15.41 -6.33
CA SER A 165 -26.63 14.92 -6.33
C SER A 165 -27.10 14.39 -4.96
N GLY A 166 -26.20 14.29 -3.99
CA GLY A 166 -26.45 13.70 -2.68
C GLY A 166 -26.44 12.18 -2.67
N ALA A 167 -25.99 11.51 -3.75
CA ALA A 167 -25.89 10.04 -3.78
C ALA A 167 -24.90 9.50 -2.72
N PHE A 168 -23.94 10.33 -2.30
CA PHE A 168 -22.96 9.99 -1.26
C PHE A 168 -23.36 10.45 0.16
N ASP A 169 -24.52 11.09 0.34
CA ASP A 169 -24.95 11.63 1.65
C ASP A 169 -25.30 10.54 2.67
N ASN A 170 -25.49 9.30 2.21
CA ASN A 170 -25.72 8.12 3.04
C ASN A 170 -24.97 6.88 2.50
N ALA A 171 -23.82 7.07 1.86
CA ALA A 171 -23.02 5.98 1.31
C ALA A 171 -21.61 5.91 1.93
N LEU A 172 -21.15 4.70 2.23
CA LEU A 172 -19.73 4.41 2.30
C LEU A 172 -19.21 4.26 0.87
N VAL A 173 -18.22 5.07 0.50
CA VAL A 173 -17.66 5.07 -0.85
C VAL A 173 -16.21 4.63 -0.80
N ILE A 174 -15.86 3.59 -1.56
CA ILE A 174 -14.48 3.14 -1.77
C ILE A 174 -14.12 3.40 -3.23
N VAL A 175 -12.97 4.03 -3.44
CA VAL A 175 -12.34 4.19 -4.76
C VAL A 175 -10.95 3.60 -4.64
N MET A 176 -10.68 2.53 -5.40
CA MET A 176 -9.44 1.78 -5.26
C MET A 176 -9.03 1.08 -6.55
N ALA A 177 -7.74 0.78 -6.66
CA ALA A 177 -7.22 -0.21 -7.59
C ALA A 177 -7.06 -1.56 -6.88
N ASP A 178 -7.20 -2.64 -7.64
CA ASP A 178 -7.00 -4.03 -7.18
C ASP A 178 -5.51 -4.32 -6.96
N HIS A 179 -4.66 -3.83 -7.86
CA HIS A 179 -3.19 -3.87 -7.77
C HIS A 179 -2.56 -2.73 -8.59
N GLY A 180 -1.25 -2.53 -8.44
CA GLY A 180 -0.49 -1.61 -9.30
C GLY A 180 -0.08 -2.27 -10.63
N HIS A 181 0.66 -1.56 -11.47
CA HIS A 181 0.93 -2.02 -12.83
C HIS A 181 1.84 -3.27 -12.89
N ARG A 182 1.37 -4.33 -13.55
CA ARG A 182 1.98 -5.68 -13.53
C ARG A 182 2.81 -6.03 -14.78
N PHE A 183 2.55 -5.39 -15.93
CA PHE A 183 2.98 -5.89 -17.24
C PHE A 183 4.16 -5.15 -17.88
N ALA A 184 4.77 -4.18 -17.20
CA ALA A 184 5.90 -3.43 -17.74
C ALA A 184 7.28 -3.94 -17.26
N GLN A 185 8.32 -3.68 -18.05
CA GLN A 185 9.73 -3.76 -17.63
C GLN A 185 9.98 -3.03 -16.30
N PHE A 186 9.19 -1.98 -16.03
CA PHE A 186 9.22 -1.22 -14.80
C PHE A 186 8.98 -2.07 -13.53
N ARG A 187 8.15 -3.14 -13.60
CA ARG A 187 7.95 -4.10 -12.49
C ARG A 187 9.25 -4.78 -12.06
N GLY A 188 10.23 -4.91 -12.95
CA GLY A 188 11.55 -5.45 -12.63
C GLY A 188 12.43 -4.51 -11.80
N THR A 189 11.94 -3.33 -11.43
CA THR A 189 12.66 -2.37 -10.56
C THR A 189 12.11 -2.41 -9.14
N HIS A 190 12.95 -2.04 -8.16
CA HIS A 190 12.50 -1.88 -6.77
C HIS A 190 11.26 -0.98 -6.65
N GLN A 191 11.23 0.14 -7.38
CA GLN A 191 10.09 1.07 -7.37
C GLN A 191 8.82 0.42 -7.97
N GLY A 192 8.94 -0.27 -9.11
CA GLY A 192 7.80 -0.96 -9.71
C GLY A 192 7.25 -2.10 -8.84
N GLN A 193 8.12 -2.82 -8.12
CA GLN A 193 7.67 -3.83 -7.14
C GLN A 193 6.86 -3.20 -6.00
N LEU A 194 7.23 -2.00 -5.53
CA LEU A 194 6.47 -1.26 -4.52
C LEU A 194 5.13 -0.77 -5.07
N GLU A 195 5.12 -0.14 -6.25
CA GLU A 195 3.90 0.38 -6.89
C GLU A 195 2.89 -0.72 -7.19
N GLU A 196 3.34 -1.89 -7.60
CA GLU A 196 2.49 -3.06 -7.77
C GLU A 196 1.74 -3.41 -6.47
N ARG A 197 2.43 -3.34 -5.32
CA ARG A 197 1.95 -3.81 -4.03
C ARG A 197 1.18 -2.77 -3.23
N LEU A 198 1.31 -1.50 -3.61
CA LEU A 198 0.71 -0.33 -2.96
C LEU A 198 -0.24 0.40 -3.91
N PRO A 199 -1.31 -0.25 -4.41
CA PRO A 199 -2.30 0.42 -5.23
C PRO A 199 -3.04 1.49 -4.43
N PHE A 200 -3.60 2.46 -5.16
CA PHE A 200 -4.42 3.50 -4.57
C PHE A 200 -5.64 2.91 -3.83
N PHE A 201 -5.87 3.36 -2.59
CA PHE A 201 -7.07 3.03 -1.82
C PHE A 201 -7.61 4.25 -1.08
N ALA A 202 -8.80 4.70 -1.43
CA ALA A 202 -9.50 5.76 -0.73
C ALA A 202 -10.88 5.32 -0.26
N ILE A 203 -11.24 5.78 0.93
CA ILE A 203 -12.52 5.51 1.57
C ILE A 203 -13.14 6.81 2.08
N ALA A 204 -14.44 6.97 1.91
CA ALA A 204 -15.23 8.09 2.41
C ALA A 204 -16.47 7.60 3.15
N LEU A 205 -16.77 8.26 4.26
CA LEU A 205 -17.99 8.07 5.03
C LEU A 205 -18.87 9.32 4.93
N PRO A 206 -20.20 9.19 5.03
CA PRO A 206 -21.11 10.33 4.97
C PRO A 206 -20.76 11.41 6.00
N LYS A 207 -20.89 12.68 5.63
CA LYS A 207 -20.58 13.80 6.53
C LYS A 207 -21.38 13.72 7.84
N ARG A 208 -22.71 13.60 7.74
CA ARG A 208 -23.60 13.48 8.90
C ARG A 208 -23.25 12.28 9.79
N PHE A 209 -22.84 11.17 9.17
CA PHE A 209 -22.42 9.98 9.92
C PHE A 209 -21.14 10.25 10.73
N ARG A 210 -20.11 10.85 10.12
CA ARG A 210 -18.85 11.22 10.80
C ARG A 210 -19.04 12.18 11.97
N GLU A 211 -20.06 13.03 11.90
CA GLU A 211 -20.39 14.02 12.93
C GLU A 211 -21.30 13.45 14.04
N SER A 212 -21.94 12.30 13.80
CA SER A 212 -22.75 11.62 14.81
C SER A 212 -21.90 10.99 15.92
N LYS A 213 -22.49 10.79 17.11
CA LYS A 213 -21.83 10.10 18.24
C LYS A 213 -21.29 8.72 17.83
N ARG A 214 -22.06 7.97 17.04
CA ARG A 214 -21.74 6.61 16.59
C ARG A 214 -20.61 6.59 15.55
N GLY A 215 -20.63 7.51 14.58
CA GLY A 215 -19.66 7.53 13.49
C GLY A 215 -18.37 8.28 13.80
N LYS A 216 -18.36 9.18 14.79
CA LYS A 216 -17.16 9.96 15.16
C LYS A 216 -15.99 9.06 15.58
N VAL A 217 -16.24 8.06 16.42
CA VAL A 217 -15.20 7.10 16.86
C VAL A 217 -14.65 6.30 15.68
N ALA A 218 -15.53 5.75 14.84
CA ALA A 218 -15.12 5.02 13.65
C ALA A 218 -14.32 5.91 12.66
N TRP A 219 -14.67 7.19 12.55
CA TRP A 219 -13.95 8.15 11.73
C TRP A 219 -12.57 8.51 12.28
N GLU A 220 -12.43 8.61 13.60
CA GLU A 220 -11.13 8.79 14.28
C GLU A 220 -10.22 7.59 14.05
N ASN A 221 -10.72 6.38 14.28
CA ASN A 221 -10.00 5.15 13.99
C ASN A 221 -9.59 5.06 12.53
N LEU A 222 -10.49 5.42 11.59
CA LEU A 222 -10.17 5.40 10.16
C LEU A 222 -9.02 6.36 9.83
N LYS A 223 -8.99 7.56 10.43
CA LYS A 223 -7.88 8.52 10.27
C LYS A 223 -6.57 7.98 10.83
N GLU A 224 -6.59 7.31 11.98
CA GLU A 224 -5.39 6.68 12.56
C GLU A 224 -4.89 5.50 11.71
N ASN A 225 -5.83 4.70 11.21
CA ASN A 225 -5.58 3.55 10.35
C ASN A 225 -5.01 3.92 8.98
N LYS A 226 -5.08 5.20 8.58
CA LYS A 226 -4.51 5.70 7.33
C LYS A 226 -3.06 5.25 7.11
N GLY A 227 -2.24 5.23 8.16
CA GLY A 227 -0.83 4.83 8.09
C GLY A 227 -0.55 3.40 8.59
N ARG A 228 -1.57 2.56 8.76
CA ARG A 228 -1.44 1.20 9.32
C ARG A 228 -1.51 0.16 8.21
N LEU A 229 -0.84 -0.97 8.43
CA LEU A 229 -0.85 -2.10 7.50
C LEU A 229 -2.27 -2.67 7.39
N THR A 230 -2.92 -2.44 6.24
CA THR A 230 -4.25 -2.94 5.92
C THR A 230 -4.23 -3.77 4.64
N THR A 231 -5.23 -4.63 4.46
CA THR A 231 -5.31 -5.59 3.36
C THR A 231 -6.74 -5.70 2.81
N PRO A 232 -6.92 -6.34 1.65
CA PRO A 232 -8.24 -6.81 1.17
C PRO A 232 -9.13 -7.47 2.24
N PHE A 233 -8.55 -8.24 3.17
CA PHE A 233 -9.31 -8.89 4.24
C PHE A 233 -9.94 -7.89 5.20
N ASP A 234 -9.31 -6.73 5.42
CA ASP A 234 -9.81 -5.70 6.33
C ASP A 234 -11.01 -4.96 5.73
N ILE A 235 -11.04 -4.82 4.41
CA ILE A 235 -12.20 -4.31 3.67
C ILE A 235 -13.38 -5.26 3.89
N HIS A 236 -13.18 -6.57 3.80
CA HIS A 236 -14.23 -7.56 4.07
C HIS A 236 -14.85 -7.40 5.47
N ALA A 237 -14.02 -7.34 6.52
CA ALA A 237 -14.51 -7.11 7.88
C ALA A 237 -15.23 -5.77 8.04
N THR A 238 -14.77 -4.74 7.33
CA THR A 238 -15.40 -3.41 7.31
C THR A 238 -16.79 -3.48 6.67
N LEU A 239 -16.95 -4.19 5.54
CA LEU A 239 -18.24 -4.40 4.88
C LEU A 239 -19.21 -5.15 5.79
N LEU A 240 -18.76 -6.19 6.48
CA LEU A 240 -19.59 -6.88 7.47
C LEU A 240 -20.00 -5.98 8.65
N ASN A 241 -19.15 -5.03 9.06
CA ASN A 241 -19.48 -4.03 10.07
C ASN A 241 -20.45 -2.95 9.58
N VAL A 242 -20.59 -2.73 8.28
CA VAL A 242 -21.66 -1.88 7.73
C VAL A 242 -23.02 -2.51 8.00
N LEU A 243 -23.15 -3.82 7.78
CA LEU A 243 -24.38 -4.59 8.06
C LEU A 243 -24.60 -4.78 9.57
N HIS A 244 -23.55 -5.17 10.29
CA HIS A 244 -23.59 -5.51 11.71
C HIS A 244 -22.73 -4.53 12.50
N TRP A 245 -23.30 -3.37 12.80
CA TRP A 245 -22.52 -2.29 13.38
C TRP A 245 -21.97 -2.64 14.77
N PRO A 246 -20.67 -2.41 15.03
CA PRO A 246 -20.05 -2.73 16.30
C PRO A 246 -20.53 -1.82 17.45
N THR A 247 -20.45 -2.34 18.67
CA THR A 247 -20.65 -1.54 19.89
C THR A 247 -19.54 -0.48 20.04
N GLU A 248 -19.81 0.55 20.84
CA GLU A 248 -18.82 1.60 21.11
C GLU A 248 -17.53 1.04 21.73
N ASP A 249 -17.64 0.08 22.66
CA ASP A 249 -16.48 -0.60 23.25
C ASP A 249 -15.66 -1.35 22.21
N LYS A 250 -16.32 -2.04 21.27
CA LYS A 250 -15.64 -2.75 20.19
C LYS A 250 -14.97 -1.78 19.22
N LEU A 251 -15.56 -0.61 18.97
CA LEU A 251 -14.94 0.45 18.17
C LEU A 251 -13.67 1.02 18.84
N LYS A 252 -13.63 1.10 20.17
CA LYS A 252 -12.47 1.64 20.91
C LYS A 252 -11.39 0.59 21.19
N THR A 253 -11.72 -0.69 21.06
CA THR A 253 -10.77 -1.78 21.33
C THR A 253 -9.94 -2.08 20.08
N PRO A 254 -8.60 -2.05 20.17
CA PRO A 254 -7.74 -2.46 19.06
C PRO A 254 -8.04 -3.87 18.56
N GLY A 255 -7.97 -4.07 17.25
CA GLY A 255 -8.10 -5.40 16.65
C GLY A 255 -7.08 -6.38 17.22
N LYS A 256 -7.46 -7.66 17.37
CA LYS A 256 -6.54 -8.70 17.86
C LYS A 256 -5.64 -9.18 16.73
N THR A 257 -4.32 -9.09 16.87
CA THR A 257 -3.36 -9.50 15.83
C THR A 257 -3.38 -11.01 15.51
N SER A 258 -4.02 -11.83 16.35
CA SER A 258 -4.33 -13.22 16.03
C SER A 258 -5.42 -13.40 14.97
N GLN A 259 -6.18 -12.34 14.68
CA GLN A 259 -7.18 -12.31 13.61
C GLN A 259 -6.57 -11.68 12.36
N ARG A 260 -6.67 -12.41 11.23
CA ARG A 260 -6.19 -11.91 9.93
C ARG A 260 -6.96 -10.68 9.46
N SER A 261 -8.27 -10.69 9.61
CA SER A 261 -9.20 -9.68 9.07
C SER A 261 -9.66 -8.75 10.19
N LEU A 262 -9.34 -7.46 10.08
CA LEU A 262 -9.63 -6.43 11.08
C LEU A 262 -10.43 -5.30 10.42
N SER A 263 -11.54 -4.89 11.03
CA SER A 263 -12.36 -3.80 10.48
C SER A 263 -11.61 -2.46 10.53
N LEU A 264 -11.70 -1.69 9.45
CA LEU A 264 -11.11 -0.34 9.36
C LEU A 264 -11.79 0.67 10.30
N PHE A 265 -12.94 0.32 10.88
CA PHE A 265 -13.60 1.11 11.92
C PHE A 265 -13.05 0.89 13.33
N THR A 266 -12.15 -0.07 13.51
CA THR A 266 -11.45 -0.35 14.78
C THR A 266 -9.96 -0.04 14.65
N PRO A 267 -9.23 0.32 15.72
CA PRO A 267 -7.80 0.59 15.63
C PRO A 267 -7.02 -0.63 15.12
N ILE A 268 -6.21 -0.45 14.07
CA ILE A 268 -5.28 -1.45 13.57
C ILE A 268 -3.96 -1.35 14.35
N PRO A 269 -3.51 -2.41 15.03
CA PRO A 269 -2.30 -2.38 15.86
C PRO A 269 -1.03 -1.98 15.07
N LEU A 270 -0.15 -1.16 15.68
CA LEU A 270 1.17 -0.84 15.11
C LEU A 270 2.05 -2.07 14.95
N SER A 271 1.88 -3.05 15.85
CA SER A 271 2.65 -4.28 15.90
C SER A 271 2.19 -5.34 14.90
N ARG A 272 1.15 -5.06 14.09
CA ARG A 272 0.64 -6.03 13.10
C ARG A 272 1.70 -6.30 12.04
N THR A 273 2.11 -7.55 11.92
CA THR A 273 3.08 -7.99 10.91
C THR A 273 2.40 -8.45 9.62
N CYS A 274 3.15 -8.53 8.51
CA CYS A 274 2.65 -9.09 7.26
C CYS A 274 2.11 -10.53 7.42
N ALA A 275 2.79 -11.37 8.20
CA ALA A 275 2.33 -12.73 8.47
C ALA A 275 0.95 -12.75 9.16
N GLN A 276 0.75 -11.89 10.18
CA GLN A 276 -0.54 -11.73 10.86
C GLN A 276 -1.62 -11.16 9.93
N ALA A 277 -1.24 -10.30 8.99
CA ALA A 277 -2.13 -9.76 7.96
C ALA A 277 -2.43 -10.75 6.81
N GLY A 278 -1.80 -11.93 6.80
CA GLY A 278 -1.95 -12.92 5.73
C GLY A 278 -1.28 -12.53 4.41
N ILE A 279 -0.19 -11.76 4.49
CA ILE A 279 0.62 -11.35 3.35
C ILE A 279 1.88 -12.21 3.29
N GLU A 280 2.10 -12.88 2.17
CA GLU A 280 3.32 -13.66 1.95
C GLU A 280 4.56 -12.76 1.83
N PRO A 281 5.77 -13.26 2.17
CA PRO A 281 6.98 -12.43 2.25
C PRO A 281 7.32 -11.66 0.96
N HIS A 282 6.95 -12.18 -0.21
CA HIS A 282 7.20 -11.54 -1.49
C HIS A 282 6.15 -10.50 -1.90
N TRP A 283 5.00 -10.45 -1.21
CA TRP A 283 3.97 -9.42 -1.34
C TRP A 283 4.06 -8.33 -0.27
N CYS A 284 4.83 -8.57 0.80
CA CYS A 284 4.97 -7.69 1.95
C CYS A 284 5.91 -6.50 1.67
N ILE A 285 5.39 -5.27 1.76
CA ILE A 285 6.18 -4.04 1.62
C ILE A 285 6.83 -3.54 2.91
N CYS A 286 6.58 -4.19 4.05
CA CYS A 286 7.25 -3.83 5.30
C CYS A 286 8.77 -4.01 5.15
N LEU A 287 9.52 -3.04 5.68
CA LEU A 287 10.97 -3.05 5.64
C LEU A 287 11.54 -3.82 6.83
N ASN A 288 12.71 -4.41 6.62
CA ASN A 288 13.46 -5.15 7.62
C ASN A 288 14.85 -4.54 7.78
N TRP A 289 15.35 -4.57 9.01
CA TRP A 289 16.74 -4.25 9.27
C TRP A 289 17.63 -5.42 8.86
N GLU A 290 18.60 -5.13 8.00
CA GLU A 290 19.65 -6.06 7.59
C GLU A 290 21.01 -5.50 8.00
N SER A 291 21.94 -6.38 8.36
CA SER A 291 23.33 -5.98 8.60
C SER A 291 23.94 -5.40 7.32
N ALA A 292 24.57 -4.24 7.43
CA ALA A 292 25.34 -3.61 6.35
C ALA A 292 26.85 -3.75 6.57
N MET A 293 27.25 -4.76 7.35
CA MET A 293 28.63 -5.06 7.72
C MET A 293 29.14 -6.41 7.19
N GLU A 294 28.27 -7.22 6.56
CA GLU A 294 28.59 -8.63 6.23
C GLU A 294 29.23 -8.84 4.86
N SER A 295 29.03 -7.93 3.90
CA SER A 295 29.59 -8.07 2.54
C SER A 295 30.47 -6.89 2.17
N ASP A 296 31.52 -7.14 1.38
CA ASP A 296 32.45 -6.10 0.91
C ASP A 296 31.72 -4.96 0.18
N GLU A 297 30.68 -5.28 -0.60
CA GLU A 297 29.82 -4.29 -1.27
C GLU A 297 29.17 -3.36 -0.25
N GLN A 298 28.56 -3.90 0.82
CA GLN A 298 27.88 -3.09 1.83
C GLN A 298 28.84 -2.38 2.78
N LEU A 299 30.00 -2.98 3.09
CA LEU A 299 31.05 -2.34 3.88
C LEU A 299 31.59 -1.09 3.17
N ASN A 300 31.83 -1.18 1.86
CA ASN A 300 32.26 -0.03 1.06
C ASN A 300 31.22 1.10 1.06
N VAL A 301 29.94 0.76 0.91
CA VAL A 301 28.83 1.74 1.03
C VAL A 301 28.80 2.35 2.43
N THR A 302 28.85 1.54 3.49
CA THR A 302 28.88 1.99 4.88
C THR A 302 30.02 2.99 5.14
N HIS A 303 31.25 2.70 4.67
CA HIS A 303 32.37 3.63 4.83
C HIS A 303 32.21 4.92 4.03
N MET A 304 31.66 4.84 2.81
CA MET A 304 31.33 6.02 2.01
C MET A 304 30.31 6.91 2.74
N LEU A 305 29.24 6.32 3.29
CA LEU A 305 28.21 7.03 4.04
C LEU A 305 28.76 7.66 5.32
N ALA A 306 29.56 6.91 6.10
CA ALA A 306 30.22 7.43 7.30
C ALA A 306 31.13 8.63 6.98
N ARG A 307 31.87 8.58 5.86
CA ARG A 307 32.67 9.73 5.39
C ARG A 307 31.78 10.92 4.99
N ALA A 308 30.67 10.69 4.31
CA ALA A 308 29.72 11.75 3.95
C ALA A 308 29.11 12.42 5.19
N ILE A 309 28.79 11.64 6.23
CA ILE A 309 28.33 12.18 7.52
C ILE A 309 29.43 13.04 8.15
N VAL A 310 30.67 12.54 8.25
CA VAL A 310 31.80 13.31 8.80
C VAL A 310 32.08 14.59 7.98
N GLN A 311 31.91 14.56 6.67
CA GLN A 311 32.00 15.76 5.82
C GLN A 311 30.88 16.75 6.13
N THR A 312 29.66 16.27 6.38
CA THR A 312 28.52 17.10 6.78
C THR A 312 28.76 17.75 8.15
N LEU A 313 29.22 16.98 9.14
CA LEU A 313 29.61 17.51 10.45
C LEU A 313 30.68 18.60 10.33
N ASN A 314 31.68 18.38 9.49
CA ASN A 314 32.71 19.38 9.24
C ASN A 314 32.17 20.62 8.52
N SER A 315 31.26 20.46 7.55
CA SER A 315 30.61 21.60 6.92
C SER A 315 29.79 22.40 7.93
N PHE A 316 29.11 21.72 8.85
CA PHE A 316 28.31 22.33 9.91
C PHE A 316 29.17 23.14 10.91
N THR A 317 30.34 22.63 11.30
CA THR A 317 31.27 23.35 12.20
C THR A 317 32.25 24.28 11.48
N LYS A 318 32.15 24.40 10.15
CA LYS A 318 33.07 25.23 9.33
C LYS A 318 33.16 26.70 9.78
N PRO A 319 32.07 27.40 10.17
CA PRO A 319 32.17 28.78 10.66
C PRO A 319 33.08 28.92 11.88
N GLU A 320 33.17 27.86 12.69
CA GLU A 320 33.92 27.83 13.95
C GLU A 320 35.25 27.08 13.83
N ARG A 321 35.79 26.96 12.60
CA ARG A 321 37.01 26.21 12.31
C ARG A 321 38.27 26.74 13.00
N LYS A 322 38.24 27.94 13.57
CA LYS A 322 39.33 28.47 14.40
C LYS A 322 39.36 27.85 15.81
N LEU A 323 38.22 27.35 16.26
CA LEU A 323 38.02 26.76 17.58
C LEU A 323 37.93 25.23 17.46
N CYS A 324 37.11 24.76 16.53
CA CYS A 324 36.78 23.35 16.35
C CYS A 324 37.72 22.67 15.33
N ALA A 325 38.45 21.65 15.80
CA ALA A 325 39.30 20.80 15.00
C ALA A 325 38.51 20.02 13.93
N ARG A 326 39.20 19.67 12.84
CA ARG A 326 38.61 18.87 11.76
C ARG A 326 38.46 17.41 12.15
N LEU A 327 37.21 16.95 12.25
CA LEU A 327 36.90 15.55 12.50
C LEU A 327 37.27 14.68 11.29
N LYS A 328 37.80 13.49 11.56
CA LYS A 328 38.09 12.42 10.61
C LYS A 328 37.40 11.15 11.08
N LEU A 329 36.95 10.33 10.14
CA LEU A 329 36.44 9.00 10.46
C LEU A 329 37.59 8.14 11.00
N ALA A 330 37.44 7.59 12.20
CA ALA A 330 38.41 6.68 12.82
C ALA A 330 38.04 5.22 12.54
N SER A 331 36.80 4.83 12.83
CA SER A 331 36.29 3.48 12.58
C SER A 331 34.76 3.50 12.45
N VAL A 332 34.20 2.45 11.85
CA VAL A 332 32.77 2.15 11.90
C VAL A 332 32.57 1.01 12.89
N GLU A 333 31.68 1.18 13.86
CA GLU A 333 31.40 0.19 14.90
C GLU A 333 30.29 -0.77 14.47
N SER A 334 29.22 -0.23 13.89
CA SER A 334 28.11 -1.02 13.35
C SER A 334 27.39 -0.26 12.24
N SER A 335 26.71 -1.01 11.38
CA SER A 335 25.89 -0.46 10.31
C SER A 335 24.76 -1.43 9.99
N GLN A 336 23.55 -0.91 9.87
CA GLN A 336 22.38 -1.64 9.43
C GLN A 336 21.63 -0.82 8.39
N ARG A 337 20.93 -1.50 7.49
CA ARG A 337 20.09 -0.87 6.47
C ARG A 337 18.66 -1.36 6.55
N LEU A 338 17.72 -0.46 6.32
CA LEU A 338 16.29 -0.73 6.30
C LEU A 338 15.83 -0.90 4.84
N VAL A 339 15.52 -2.14 4.45
CA VAL A 339 15.19 -2.55 3.07
C VAL A 339 14.01 -3.52 3.04
N PRO A 340 13.30 -3.70 1.90
CA PRO A 340 12.26 -4.72 1.80
C PRO A 340 12.82 -6.12 2.00
N HIS A 341 11.94 -7.07 2.36
CA HIS A 341 12.30 -8.48 2.47
C HIS A 341 12.93 -9.02 1.18
N SER A 342 13.95 -9.86 1.29
CA SER A 342 14.67 -10.41 0.13
C SER A 342 13.77 -11.13 -0.88
N SER A 343 12.72 -11.82 -0.43
CA SER A 343 11.73 -12.44 -1.32
C SER A 343 10.94 -11.44 -2.16
N LEU A 344 10.68 -10.21 -1.68
CA LEU A 344 10.05 -9.17 -2.50
C LEU A 344 11.01 -8.75 -3.62
N LEU A 345 12.26 -8.46 -3.26
CA LEU A 345 13.27 -8.04 -4.23
C LEU A 345 13.54 -9.13 -5.28
N LYS A 346 13.61 -10.40 -4.86
CA LYS A 346 13.83 -11.55 -5.74
C LYS A 346 12.59 -11.96 -6.55
N TYR A 347 11.41 -11.43 -6.25
CA TYR A 347 10.20 -11.77 -6.99
C TYR A 347 10.30 -11.26 -8.43
N LYS A 348 10.17 -12.18 -9.39
CA LYS A 348 10.23 -11.92 -10.82
C LYS A 348 8.86 -12.06 -11.48
N ASN A 349 8.18 -13.17 -11.24
CA ASN A 349 6.87 -13.49 -11.79
C ASN A 349 6.25 -14.67 -10.99
N VAL A 350 5.21 -15.30 -11.54
CA VAL A 350 4.66 -16.58 -11.05
C VAL A 350 5.17 -17.75 -11.89
N LYS A 351 5.36 -18.92 -11.27
CA LYS A 351 5.82 -20.16 -11.94
C LYS A 351 4.68 -21.01 -12.47
N ASP A 352 3.51 -20.93 -11.83
CA ASP A 352 2.35 -21.73 -12.17
C ASP A 352 1.29 -20.92 -12.93
N VAL A 353 0.39 -21.64 -13.59
CA VAL A 353 -0.67 -21.05 -14.43
C VAL A 353 -1.69 -20.24 -13.61
N ASP A 354 -1.83 -20.53 -12.31
CA ASP A 354 -2.85 -19.89 -11.46
C ASP A 354 -2.31 -18.72 -10.62
N GLY A 355 -0.99 -18.54 -10.59
CA GLY A 355 -0.34 -17.42 -9.92
C GLY A 355 -0.14 -17.57 -8.41
N PHE A 356 -0.02 -18.81 -7.91
CA PHE A 356 0.20 -19.08 -6.48
C PHE A 356 1.65 -19.32 -6.09
N VAL A 357 2.48 -19.76 -7.03
CA VAL A 357 3.87 -20.14 -6.79
C VAL A 357 4.78 -19.03 -7.27
N PRO A 358 5.47 -18.31 -6.37
CA PRO A 358 6.36 -17.23 -6.78
C PRO A 358 7.61 -17.75 -7.49
N ASP A 359 8.02 -17.02 -8.53
CA ASP A 359 9.35 -17.09 -9.10
C ASP A 359 10.28 -16.12 -8.39
N LEU A 360 11.12 -16.66 -7.49
CA LEU A 360 12.12 -15.91 -6.71
C LEU A 360 13.51 -15.94 -7.35
N ALA A 361 13.60 -16.18 -8.67
CA ALA A 361 14.85 -16.13 -9.44
C ALA A 361 15.24 -14.70 -9.89
N GLY A 362 14.51 -13.67 -9.46
CA GLY A 362 14.84 -12.28 -9.73
C GLY A 362 16.10 -11.81 -9.00
N ALA A 363 16.71 -10.76 -9.52
CA ALA A 363 17.95 -10.19 -9.02
C ALA A 363 17.84 -8.69 -8.69
N THR A 364 16.62 -8.18 -8.51
CA THR A 364 16.39 -6.77 -8.17
C THR A 364 17.11 -6.44 -6.86
N LYS A 365 17.87 -5.36 -6.84
CA LYS A 365 18.47 -4.80 -5.62
C LYS A 365 17.62 -3.62 -5.14
N ALA A 366 17.68 -3.34 -3.84
CA ALA A 366 17.11 -2.11 -3.30
C ALA A 366 17.70 -0.90 -4.04
N ALA A 367 16.84 -0.02 -4.56
CA ALA A 367 17.29 1.20 -5.25
C ALA A 367 17.64 2.33 -4.27
N PHE A 368 17.16 2.24 -3.04
CA PHE A 368 17.39 3.19 -1.96
C PHE A 368 17.21 2.47 -0.63
N ALA A 369 17.84 2.97 0.43
CA ALA A 369 17.68 2.48 1.79
C ALA A 369 17.99 3.57 2.82
N HIS A 370 17.44 3.41 4.03
CA HIS A 370 17.94 4.14 5.20
C HIS A 370 19.02 3.31 5.87
N TYR A 371 20.16 3.92 6.18
CA TYR A 371 21.24 3.30 6.93
C TYR A 371 21.31 3.92 8.32
N GLN A 372 21.36 3.08 9.35
CA GLN A 372 21.74 3.49 10.71
C GLN A 372 23.19 3.07 10.93
N ILE A 373 24.07 4.05 11.13
CA ILE A 373 25.51 3.84 11.20
C ILE A 373 26.02 4.36 12.53
N LYS A 374 26.72 3.51 13.27
CA LYS A 374 27.47 3.88 14.45
C LYS A 374 28.95 3.93 14.13
N PHE A 375 29.59 5.08 14.34
CA PHE A 375 30.98 5.29 13.95
C PHE A 375 31.72 6.20 14.92
N LYS A 376 33.04 6.06 14.93
CA LYS A 376 33.95 6.82 15.78
C LYS A 376 34.70 7.85 14.95
N THR A 377 34.93 9.03 15.52
CA THR A 377 35.75 10.08 14.92
C THR A 377 36.99 10.40 15.75
N THR A 378 37.95 11.03 15.08
CA THR A 378 39.15 11.62 15.70
C THR A 378 39.34 13.04 15.18
N PRO A 379 39.79 14.01 15.99
CA PRO A 379 40.13 13.90 17.41
C PRO A 379 38.90 13.76 18.33
N GLY A 380 39.11 13.57 19.63
CA GLY A 380 38.05 13.52 20.65
C GLY A 380 37.38 12.16 20.90
N ASN A 381 37.68 11.13 20.10
CA ASN A 381 37.12 9.78 20.26
C ASN A 381 35.58 9.75 20.35
N ALA A 382 34.91 10.70 19.68
CA ALA A 382 33.46 10.81 19.68
C ALA A 382 32.82 9.65 18.92
N ILE A 383 31.79 9.05 19.53
CA ILE A 383 30.96 8.00 18.94
C ILE A 383 29.65 8.64 18.51
N TYR A 384 29.37 8.56 17.22
CA TYR A 384 28.12 9.04 16.64
C TYR A 384 27.25 7.88 16.20
N GLU A 385 25.95 8.05 16.31
CA GLU A 385 24.95 7.23 15.62
C GLU A 385 24.15 8.15 14.70
N ALA A 386 24.06 7.79 13.42
CA ALA A 386 23.39 8.59 12.41
C ALA A 386 22.48 7.74 11.54
N THR A 387 21.30 8.28 11.23
CA THR A 387 20.41 7.72 10.20
C THR A 387 20.51 8.55 8.92
N VAL A 388 20.85 7.92 7.80
CA VAL A 388 20.98 8.59 6.49
C VAL A 388 20.16 7.87 5.43
N LYS A 389 19.60 8.63 4.48
CA LYS A 389 18.97 8.05 3.28
C LYS A 389 20.01 7.99 2.17
N TYR A 390 20.21 6.81 1.60
CA TYR A 390 21.07 6.60 0.45
C TYR A 390 20.22 6.18 -0.77
N ASP A 391 20.29 6.97 -1.83
CA ASP A 391 19.72 6.64 -3.13
C ASP A 391 20.82 6.05 -4.03
N MET A 392 20.75 4.75 -4.26
CA MET A 392 21.78 3.98 -4.96
C MET A 392 21.77 4.23 -6.47
N ARG A 393 20.68 4.76 -7.03
CA ARG A 393 20.55 5.05 -8.47
C ARG A 393 21.24 6.36 -8.84
N SER A 394 20.98 7.39 -8.06
CA SER A 394 21.57 8.72 -8.24
C SER A 394 22.91 8.88 -7.51
N ASN A 395 23.29 7.90 -6.69
CA ASN A 395 24.45 7.95 -5.80
C ASN A 395 24.41 9.19 -4.88
N THR A 396 23.23 9.48 -4.32
CA THR A 396 23.02 10.65 -3.47
C THR A 396 22.78 10.23 -2.01
N VAL A 397 23.40 10.96 -1.10
CA VAL A 397 23.27 10.76 0.36
C VAL A 397 22.56 11.97 0.93
N THR A 398 21.44 11.74 1.62
CA THR A 398 20.76 12.77 2.40
C THR A 398 21.13 12.58 3.86
N VAL A 399 21.81 13.58 4.43
CA VAL A 399 22.21 13.62 5.84
C VAL A 399 21.40 14.72 6.52
N ASP A 400 20.59 14.35 7.51
CA ASP A 400 19.89 15.29 8.38
C ASP A 400 20.67 15.43 9.69
N MET A 401 21.07 16.66 10.03
CA MET A 401 21.76 16.95 11.28
C MET A 401 20.93 16.58 12.52
N MET A 402 19.60 16.64 12.43
CA MET A 402 18.70 16.23 13.52
C MET A 402 18.67 14.70 13.72
N ALA A 403 19.14 13.94 12.74
CA ALA A 403 19.23 12.48 12.80
C ALA A 403 20.62 11.97 13.21
N ILE A 404 21.49 12.83 13.74
CA ILE A 404 22.83 12.48 14.24
C ILE A 404 22.91 12.70 15.75
N SER A 405 23.14 11.61 16.48
CA SER A 405 23.30 11.59 17.94
C SER A 405 24.77 11.41 18.32
N HIS A 406 25.28 12.23 19.24
CA HIS A 406 26.55 11.98 19.91
C HIS A 406 26.31 11.06 21.12
N VAL A 407 26.81 9.83 21.05
CA VAL A 407 26.40 8.72 21.93
C VAL A 407 27.16 8.71 23.26
N ASN A 408 28.46 9.00 23.25
CA ASN A 408 29.28 9.05 24.46
C ASN A 408 29.33 10.47 25.05
N LYS A 409 29.75 10.62 26.31
CA LYS A 409 29.92 11.94 26.93
C LYS A 409 31.10 12.67 26.28
N TYR A 410 30.87 13.86 25.72
CA TYR A 410 31.94 14.70 25.12
C TYR A 410 32.81 15.42 26.17
N GLY A 411 32.35 15.51 27.42
CA GLY A 411 33.14 16.08 28.52
C GLY A 411 33.59 17.51 28.24
N ASP A 412 34.87 17.80 28.45
CA ASP A 412 35.47 19.12 28.27
C ASP A 412 36.03 19.37 26.84
N THR A 413 35.85 18.40 25.93
CA THR A 413 36.35 18.52 24.56
C THR A 413 35.78 19.70 23.76
N PRO A 414 34.54 20.20 23.99
CA PRO A 414 34.00 21.36 23.30
C PRO A 414 34.05 22.67 24.12
N HIS A 415 34.85 22.78 25.18
CA HIS A 415 34.79 23.94 26.11
C HIS A 415 34.93 25.31 25.41
N CYS A 416 35.73 25.40 24.34
CA CYS A 416 35.91 26.61 23.54
C CYS A 416 34.65 27.09 22.79
N ILE A 417 33.63 26.23 22.62
CA ILE A 417 32.40 26.57 21.88
C ILE A 417 31.15 26.60 22.75
N ILE A 418 31.17 26.03 23.97
CA ILE A 418 29.98 25.91 24.83
C ILE A 418 29.30 27.26 25.07
N ASP A 419 30.07 28.29 25.44
CA ASP A 419 29.53 29.62 25.75
C ASP A 419 29.16 30.43 24.50
N LYS A 420 29.73 30.07 23.34
CA LYS A 420 29.49 30.76 22.07
C LYS A 420 28.27 30.18 21.33
N ASN A 421 28.21 28.86 21.24
CA ASN A 421 27.11 28.12 20.61
C ASN A 421 27.08 26.68 21.14
N TYR A 422 26.29 26.48 22.20
CA TYR A 422 26.09 25.19 22.83
C TYR A 422 25.64 24.08 21.85
N PHE A 423 24.88 24.40 20.80
CA PHE A 423 24.42 23.40 19.82
C PHE A 423 25.54 22.79 18.98
N LEU A 424 26.72 23.42 18.95
CA LEU A 424 27.92 22.87 18.30
C LEU A 424 28.75 21.98 19.24
N ALA A 425 28.46 21.93 20.54
CA ALA A 425 29.25 21.18 21.51
C ALA A 425 29.32 19.68 21.16
N ALA A 426 28.24 19.12 20.63
CA ALA A 426 28.21 17.73 20.19
C ALA A 426 29.09 17.44 18.96
N TYR A 427 29.61 18.45 18.27
CA TYR A 427 30.32 18.26 16.99
C TYR A 427 31.70 18.95 16.96
N CYS A 428 32.08 19.62 18.05
CA CYS A 428 33.30 20.40 18.16
C CYS A 428 34.29 19.72 19.10
N VAL A 429 35.53 19.59 18.66
CA VAL A 429 36.66 19.25 19.53
C VAL A 429 37.64 20.41 19.47
N CYS A 430 37.87 21.07 20.59
CA CYS A 430 38.73 22.24 20.68
C CYS A 430 40.20 21.88 20.41
N TYR A 431 40.93 22.74 19.69
CA TYR A 431 42.31 22.47 19.28
C TYR A 431 43.28 22.16 20.42
N ASP A 432 43.06 22.72 21.61
CA ASP A 432 43.86 22.49 22.83
C ASP A 432 43.47 21.17 23.55
N ARG A 433 42.55 20.40 22.98
CA ARG A 433 42.12 19.06 23.42
C ARG A 433 42.37 17.98 22.36
N VAL A 434 43.11 18.30 21.28
CA VAL A 434 43.44 17.40 20.15
C VAL A 434 44.66 16.56 20.41
#